data_AF-D1Z1B5-F1
#
_entry.id   AF-D1Z1B5-F1
#
_cell.length_a   1.000
_cell.length_b   1.000
_cell.length_c   1.000
_cell.angle_alpha   90.00
_cell.angle_beta   90.00
_cell.angle_gamma   90.00
#
_symmetry.space_group_name_H-M   'P 1'
#
loop_
_entity.id
_entity.type
_entity.pdbx_description
1 polymer ?
#
loop_
_entity_poly.entity_id
_entity_poly.type
_entity_poly.pdbx_seq_one_letter_code
_entity_poly.pdbx_strand_id
1 'polypeptide(L)'
;MYRYGLLRIKAFSIINYMCGLGHSRFVAYNIVITKPCTDAPGRFIAESSFGRRFDMARLCAFVKSAEGGKCSESLGVARFDFKDRTLILYRSGRIDLRKIVDEGDARVAMAELESVLSGAFEQ
;
A
#
# COMPACT_ATOMS: atom_id res chain seq x y z
N MET A 1 29.21 7.76 56.35
CA MET A 1 27.78 7.69 55.97
C MET A 1 27.75 7.42 54.46
N TYR A 2 27.53 6.19 53.94
CA TYR A 2 26.26 5.42 53.84
C TYR A 2 25.10 6.33 53.35
N ARG A 3 24.27 6.03 52.34
CA ARG A 3 23.93 4.80 51.59
C ARG A 3 22.97 5.19 50.42
N TYR A 4 23.18 4.64 49.23
CA TYR A 4 22.20 4.05 48.27
C TYR A 4 20.94 4.78 47.75
N GLY A 5 20.76 4.67 46.41
CA GLY A 5 19.50 4.34 45.71
C GLY A 5 18.49 5.49 45.49
N LEU A 6 17.62 5.50 44.49
CA LEU A 6 17.34 4.60 43.36
C LEU A 6 16.47 5.42 42.37
N LEU A 7 16.88 5.47 41.11
CA LEU A 7 16.06 5.20 39.92
C LEU A 7 14.68 5.89 39.74
N ARG A 8 14.55 6.77 38.73
CA ARG A 8 13.44 6.69 37.76
C ARG A 8 13.82 7.28 36.38
N ILE A 9 14.26 6.36 35.53
CA ILE A 9 13.94 6.14 34.11
C ILE A 9 13.70 7.38 33.22
N LYS A 10 14.61 7.50 32.25
CA LYS A 10 14.70 8.45 31.14
C LYS A 10 13.40 8.58 30.32
N ALA A 11 12.91 9.81 30.17
CA ALA A 11 12.16 10.22 28.99
C ALA A 11 13.17 10.46 27.86
N PHE A 12 13.28 9.52 26.93
CA PHE A 12 14.17 9.63 25.78
C PHE A 12 13.44 10.33 24.63
N SER A 13 13.92 11.53 24.36
CA SER A 13 13.64 12.39 23.21
C SER A 13 13.95 11.70 21.88
N ILE A 14 13.04 11.74 20.91
CA ILE A 14 13.34 11.48 19.48
C ILE A 14 12.37 12.27 18.58
N ILE A 15 12.62 13.56 18.33
CA ILE A 15 12.19 14.23 17.09
C ILE A 15 13.35 15.09 16.59
N ASN A 16 14.32 14.42 15.98
CA ASN A 16 15.23 14.90 14.94
C ASN A 16 16.34 13.87 14.85
N TYR A 17 16.43 13.13 13.74
CA TYR A 17 17.68 12.67 13.12
C TYR A 17 17.35 11.79 11.90
N MET A 18 18.24 11.90 10.90
CA MET A 18 18.56 10.90 9.86
C MET A 18 17.94 11.05 8.46
N CYS A 19 18.47 12.04 7.74
CA CYS A 19 19.07 11.80 6.43
C CYS A 19 20.20 10.75 6.60
N GLY A 20 20.14 9.61 5.91
CA GLY A 20 21.23 8.61 5.91
C GLY A 20 20.79 7.15 5.75
N LEU A 21 20.85 6.67 4.51
CA LEU A 21 21.10 5.27 4.10
C LEU A 21 20.14 4.19 4.61
N GLY A 22 19.14 3.86 3.77
CA GLY A 22 18.32 2.68 3.95
C GLY A 22 17.47 2.38 2.72
N HIS A 23 18.11 2.18 1.56
CA HIS A 23 17.56 1.46 0.41
C HIS A 23 16.05 1.71 0.15
N SER A 24 15.65 2.96 -0.10
CA SER A 24 14.41 3.21 -0.84
C SER A 24 14.62 2.58 -2.20
N ARG A 25 14.23 1.31 -2.34
CA ARG A 25 13.96 0.72 -3.64
C ARG A 25 12.89 1.63 -4.23
N PHE A 26 13.31 2.58 -5.07
CA PHE A 26 12.47 3.14 -6.11
C PHE A 26 12.13 1.94 -7.00
N VAL A 27 11.15 1.15 -6.59
CA VAL A 27 10.56 0.14 -7.45
C VAL A 27 9.91 0.94 -8.57
N ALA A 28 10.48 0.83 -9.77
CA ALA A 28 9.97 1.52 -10.94
C ALA A 28 8.68 0.82 -11.36
N TYR A 29 7.55 1.18 -10.74
CA TYR A 29 6.24 0.76 -11.18
C TYR A 29 5.93 1.47 -12.50
N ASN A 30 5.48 0.71 -13.51
CA ASN A 30 4.91 1.30 -14.70
C ASN A 30 3.50 1.80 -14.35
N ILE A 31 3.33 3.11 -14.19
CA ILE A 31 2.06 3.73 -13.80
C ILE A 31 1.49 4.44 -15.02
N VAL A 32 0.31 4.03 -15.44
CA VAL A 32 -0.44 4.66 -16.52
C VAL A 32 -1.62 5.40 -15.91
N ILE A 33 -1.58 6.73 -15.94
CA ILE A 33 -2.69 7.55 -15.47
C ILE A 33 -3.68 7.77 -16.61
N THR A 34 -4.90 7.33 -16.39
CA THR A 34 -6.03 7.60 -17.29
C THR A 34 -6.97 8.60 -16.63
N LYS A 35 -7.39 9.60 -17.40
CA LYS A 35 -8.47 10.52 -17.02
C LYS A 35 -9.78 9.77 -17.26
N PRO A 36 -10.62 9.55 -16.23
CA PRO A 36 -11.95 9.03 -16.48
C PRO A 36 -12.73 10.04 -17.33
N CYS A 37 -13.22 9.59 -18.48
CA CYS A 37 -14.00 10.40 -19.41
C CYS A 37 -15.42 10.64 -18.85
N THR A 38 -15.61 11.34 -17.71
CA THR A 38 -16.86 12.05 -17.31
C THR A 38 -16.81 12.63 -15.88
N ASP A 39 -17.32 13.87 -15.75
CA ASP A 39 -17.92 14.58 -14.59
C ASP A 39 -17.24 14.70 -13.20
N ALA A 40 -16.02 14.19 -12.99
CA ALA A 40 -15.31 14.40 -11.71
C ALA A 40 -13.94 15.08 -11.91
N PRO A 41 -13.88 16.43 -11.96
CA PRO A 41 -12.59 17.13 -11.97
C PRO A 41 -11.77 16.74 -10.74
N GLY A 42 -10.54 16.26 -10.95
CA GLY A 42 -9.59 15.92 -9.88
C GLY A 42 -9.58 14.46 -9.40
N ARG A 43 -10.22 13.52 -10.11
CA ARG A 43 -10.10 12.07 -9.81
C ARG A 43 -9.53 11.31 -10.99
N PHE A 44 -8.33 10.76 -10.84
CA PHE A 44 -7.68 9.95 -11.85
C PHE A 44 -7.76 8.46 -11.52
N ILE A 45 -7.61 7.63 -12.56
CA ILE A 45 -7.40 6.19 -12.42
C ILE A 45 -5.95 5.93 -12.79
N ALA A 46 -5.17 5.38 -11.86
CA ALA A 46 -3.83 4.90 -12.14
C ALA A 46 -3.88 3.38 -12.31
N GLU A 47 -3.51 2.89 -13.48
CA GLU A 47 -3.27 1.46 -13.71
C GLU A 47 -1.79 1.18 -13.51
N SER A 48 -1.47 0.09 -12.81
CA SER A 48 -0.10 -0.37 -12.64
C SER A 48 -0.03 -1.89 -12.44
N SER A 49 1.17 -2.41 -12.18
CA SER A 49 1.41 -3.82 -11.92
C SER A 49 2.60 -4.01 -10.98
N PHE A 50 2.48 -4.95 -10.04
CA PHE A 50 3.60 -5.37 -9.19
C PHE A 50 4.59 -6.28 -9.92
N GLY A 51 4.27 -6.71 -11.15
CA GLY A 51 5.12 -7.64 -11.94
C GLY A 51 5.16 -9.07 -11.38
N ARG A 52 4.37 -9.37 -10.35
CA ARG A 52 4.25 -10.68 -9.71
C ARG A 52 2.79 -11.00 -9.43
N ARG A 53 2.45 -12.29 -9.48
CA ARG A 53 1.09 -12.77 -9.27
C ARG A 53 0.73 -12.83 -7.78
N PHE A 54 -0.57 -12.75 -7.51
CA PHE A 54 -1.11 -12.90 -6.15
C PHE A 54 -1.62 -14.32 -5.91
N ASP A 55 -1.33 -14.84 -4.72
CA ASP A 55 -2.02 -16.01 -4.18
C ASP A 55 -3.42 -15.54 -3.78
N MET A 56 -4.42 -15.91 -4.58
CA MET A 56 -5.78 -15.41 -4.39
C MET A 56 -6.39 -15.84 -3.05
N ALA A 57 -6.01 -16.98 -2.49
CA ALA A 57 -6.54 -17.41 -1.20
C ALA A 57 -6.03 -16.48 -0.09
N ARG A 58 -4.73 -16.17 -0.09
CA ARG A 58 -4.13 -15.22 0.86
C ARG A 58 -4.65 -13.80 0.65
N LEU A 59 -4.74 -13.37 -0.61
CA LEU A 59 -5.24 -12.05 -0.94
C LEU A 59 -6.70 -11.88 -0.51
N CYS A 60 -7.56 -12.87 -0.78
CA CYS A 60 -8.95 -12.81 -0.35
C CYS A 60 -9.10 -12.85 1.17
N ALA A 61 -8.26 -13.60 1.89
CA ALA A 61 -8.23 -13.58 3.35
C ALA A 61 -7.88 -12.18 3.88
N PHE A 62 -6.88 -11.51 3.29
CA PHE A 62 -6.54 -10.12 3.61
C PHE A 62 -7.71 -9.16 3.32
N VAL A 63 -8.26 -9.23 2.10
CA VAL A 63 -9.31 -8.30 1.64
C VAL A 63 -10.62 -8.43 2.41
N LYS A 64 -10.97 -9.63 2.91
CA LYS A 64 -12.15 -9.82 3.76
C LYS A 64 -12.11 -9.01 5.06
N SER A 65 -10.91 -8.63 5.53
CA SER A 65 -10.74 -7.79 6.72
C SER A 65 -10.76 -6.28 6.41
N ALA A 66 -10.71 -5.89 5.13
CA ALA A 66 -10.68 -4.51 4.70
C ALA A 66 -12.09 -3.94 4.45
N GLU A 67 -12.24 -2.63 4.60
CA GLU A 67 -13.48 -1.92 4.30
C GLU A 67 -13.81 -2.02 2.79
N GLY A 68 -15.09 -2.24 2.48
CA GLY A 68 -15.52 -2.43 1.08
C GLY A 68 -14.95 -3.69 0.41
N GLY A 69 -14.36 -4.60 1.20
CA GLY A 69 -13.69 -5.81 0.74
C GLY A 69 -14.60 -6.77 -0.03
N LYS A 70 -14.32 -6.94 -1.32
CA LYS A 70 -14.93 -7.94 -2.20
C LYS A 70 -13.81 -8.72 -2.87
N CYS A 71 -13.83 -10.04 -2.76
CA CYS A 71 -12.83 -10.87 -3.42
C CYS A 71 -13.50 -12.07 -4.09
N SER A 72 -13.00 -12.41 -5.27
CA SER A 72 -13.41 -13.58 -6.02
C SER A 72 -12.17 -14.34 -6.45
N GLU A 73 -11.94 -15.49 -5.82
CA GLU A 73 -10.83 -16.38 -6.19
C GLU A 73 -11.00 -16.89 -7.61
N SER A 74 -12.23 -17.27 -8.01
CA SER A 74 -12.55 -17.79 -9.35
C SER A 74 -12.29 -16.77 -10.47
N LEU A 75 -12.69 -15.51 -10.27
CA LEU A 75 -12.42 -14.43 -11.23
C LEU A 75 -10.98 -13.90 -11.11
N GLY A 76 -10.28 -14.20 -10.01
CA GLY A 76 -8.96 -13.67 -9.73
C GLY A 76 -8.97 -12.16 -9.54
N VAL A 77 -10.01 -11.61 -8.90
CA VAL A 77 -10.17 -10.17 -8.67
C VAL A 77 -10.46 -9.91 -7.21
N ALA A 78 -9.79 -8.92 -6.64
CA ALA A 78 -10.06 -8.41 -5.31
C ALA A 78 -10.24 -6.89 -5.34
N ARG A 79 -11.17 -6.37 -4.57
CA ARG A 79 -11.48 -4.95 -4.45
C ARG A 79 -11.61 -4.60 -2.98
N PHE A 80 -11.04 -3.48 -2.57
CA PHE A 80 -11.20 -2.93 -1.23
C PHE A 80 -10.90 -1.44 -1.25
N ASP A 81 -11.32 -0.75 -0.21
CA ASP A 81 -10.99 0.65 -0.01
C ASP A 81 -9.79 0.78 0.97
N PHE A 82 -8.87 1.69 0.66
CA PHE A 82 -7.67 1.96 1.42
C PHE A 82 -7.36 3.45 1.41
N LYS A 83 -7.37 4.10 2.59
CA LYS A 83 -7.11 5.54 2.75
C LYS A 83 -7.88 6.40 1.73
N ASP A 84 -9.20 6.22 1.69
CA ASP A 84 -10.15 6.89 0.77
C ASP A 84 -10.02 6.55 -0.72
N ARG A 85 -9.05 5.72 -1.10
CA ARG A 85 -8.86 5.22 -2.47
C ARG A 85 -9.56 3.88 -2.63
N THR A 86 -10.09 3.63 -3.81
CA THR A 86 -10.61 2.31 -4.15
C THR A 86 -9.57 1.57 -4.96
N LEU A 87 -9.20 0.38 -4.51
CA LEU A 87 -8.21 -0.47 -5.14
C LEU A 87 -8.87 -1.69 -5.75
N ILE A 88 -8.42 -2.06 -6.95
CA ILE A 88 -8.83 -3.29 -7.62
C ILE A 88 -7.55 -4.05 -7.99
N LEU A 89 -7.36 -5.22 -7.40
CA LEU A 89 -6.23 -6.11 -7.64
C LEU A 89 -6.68 -7.28 -8.51
N TYR A 90 -5.82 -7.68 -9.44
CA TYR A 90 -6.01 -8.83 -10.30
C TYR A 90 -4.96 -9.89 -9.98
N ARG A 91 -5.30 -11.18 -10.12
CA ARG A 91 -4.38 -12.32 -9.93
C ARG A 91 -3.06 -12.16 -10.68
N SER A 92 -3.08 -11.49 -11.83
CA SER A 92 -1.89 -11.22 -12.65
C SER A 92 -0.86 -10.30 -11.97
N GLY A 93 -1.20 -9.64 -10.86
CA GLY A 93 -0.37 -8.59 -10.26
C GLY A 93 -0.76 -7.18 -10.71
N ARG A 94 -1.69 -7.06 -11.66
CA ARG A 94 -2.24 -5.77 -12.08
C ARG A 94 -3.05 -5.14 -10.95
N ILE A 95 -2.98 -3.82 -10.86
CA ILE A 95 -3.72 -3.00 -9.91
C ILE A 95 -4.30 -1.76 -10.59
N ASP A 96 -5.56 -1.47 -10.29
CA ASP A 96 -6.20 -0.20 -10.62
C ASP A 96 -6.42 0.58 -9.34
N LEU A 97 -5.83 1.76 -9.26
CA LEU A 97 -6.04 2.71 -8.18
C LEU A 97 -6.99 3.80 -8.65
N ARG A 98 -8.12 3.96 -7.96
CA ARG A 98 -9.10 5.01 -8.24
C ARG A 98 -9.02 6.11 -7.19
N LYS A 99 -9.39 7.33 -7.60
CA LYS A 99 -9.32 8.56 -6.79
C LYS A 99 -7.87 8.97 -6.49
N ILE A 100 -6.97 8.71 -7.43
CA ILE A 100 -5.60 9.19 -7.38
C ILE A 100 -5.56 10.65 -7.79
N VAL A 101 -4.67 11.43 -7.16
CA VAL A 101 -4.45 12.85 -7.45
C VAL A 101 -3.44 13.03 -8.61
N ASP A 102 -2.31 12.35 -8.53
CA ASP A 102 -1.22 12.42 -9.51
C ASP A 102 -0.33 11.16 -9.49
N GLU A 103 0.74 11.16 -10.30
CA GLU A 103 1.66 10.02 -10.38
C GLU A 103 2.46 9.79 -9.11
N GLY A 104 2.83 10.86 -8.39
CA GLY A 104 3.53 10.76 -7.13
C GLY A 104 2.68 10.06 -6.08
N ASP A 105 1.40 10.44 -6.00
CA ASP A 105 0.39 9.81 -5.15
C ASP A 105 0.24 8.32 -5.46
N ALA A 106 0.17 7.96 -6.75
CA ALA A 106 0.12 6.56 -7.18
C ALA A 106 1.39 5.79 -6.77
N ARG A 107 2.59 6.36 -6.94
CA ARG A 107 3.85 5.71 -6.56
C ARG A 107 3.93 5.43 -5.07
N VAL A 108 3.54 6.40 -4.24
CA VAL A 108 3.49 6.24 -2.78
C VAL A 108 2.49 5.17 -2.40
N ALA A 109 1.28 5.20 -2.99
CA ALA A 109 0.26 4.19 -2.75
C ALA A 109 0.75 2.78 -3.11
N MET A 110 1.44 2.61 -4.25
CA MET A 110 2.01 1.34 -4.68
C MET A 110 3.04 0.80 -3.70
N ALA A 111 3.98 1.65 -3.24
CA ALA A 111 5.00 1.25 -2.28
C ALA A 111 4.40 0.82 -0.92
N GLU A 112 3.40 1.57 -0.43
CA GLU A 112 2.67 1.19 0.77
C GLU A 112 1.94 -0.15 0.60
N LEU A 113 1.25 -0.32 -0.53
CA LEU A 113 0.51 -1.55 -0.82
C LEU A 113 1.42 -2.75 -0.99
N GLU A 114 2.59 -2.62 -1.61
CA GLU A 114 3.55 -3.71 -1.70
C GLU A 114 4.00 -4.17 -0.32
N SER A 115 4.24 -3.25 0.62
CA SER A 115 4.59 -3.59 2.00
C SER A 115 3.46 -4.35 2.69
N VAL A 116 2.22 -3.88 2.55
CA VAL A 116 1.04 -4.47 3.19
C VAL A 116 0.68 -5.83 2.58
N LEU A 117 0.81 -5.97 1.26
CA LEU A 117 0.44 -7.16 0.50
C LEU A 117 1.61 -8.14 0.33
N SER A 118 2.77 -7.87 0.94
CA SER A 118 3.99 -8.69 0.83
C SER A 118 3.75 -10.18 1.11
N GLY A 119 2.83 -10.52 2.02
CA GLY A 119 2.44 -11.90 2.35
C GLY A 119 1.43 -12.55 1.39
N ALA A 120 0.83 -11.78 0.47
CA ALA A 120 -0.20 -12.22 -0.46
C ALA A 120 0.33 -12.54 -1.87
N PHE A 121 1.60 -12.27 -2.16
CA PHE A 121 2.22 -12.65 -3.43
C PHE A 121 2.51 -14.15 -3.49
N GLU A 122 2.43 -14.72 -4.70
CA GLU A 122 2.95 -16.06 -4.96
C GLU A 122 4.47 -16.04 -4.76
N GLN A 123 5.00 -17.06 -4.06
CA GLN A 123 6.42 -17.25 -3.80
C GLN A 123 7.10 -17.94 -4.97
#